data_AF-Q8YR18-F1
#
_entry.id   AF-Q8YR18-F1
#
_cell.length_a   1.000
_cell.length_b   1.000
_cell.length_c   1.000
_cell.angle_alpha   90.00
_cell.angle_beta   90.00
_cell.angle_gamma   90.00
#
_symmetry.space_group_name_H-M   'P 1'
#
loop_
_entity.id
_entity.type
_entity.pdbx_description
1 polymer ?
#
loop_
_entity_poly.entity_id
_entity_poly.type
_entity_poly.pdbx_seq_one_letter_code
_entity_poly.pdbx_strand_id
1 'polypeptide(L)'
;MSILSAPKNGHSLNSISSSGNSAEHYKIVETAKTASLHRLESIIWKYSMFIYLFSSTDISEFEDRVEEIRDAVIKGHAALSKEDLKNLSQVIIKLDLFRLQAIVRLLAPLLESKFYSQDAALMIRILLKHAEAEVRYAALESISFALGEVPIAEELLAEAKNLLKNEESTFVREYLESL
;
A
#
# COMPACT_ATOMS: atom_id res chain seq x y z
N MET A 1 -63.58 -2.36 -46.25
CA MET A 1 -63.38 -0.96 -46.67
C MET A 1 -63.07 -0.13 -45.43
N SER A 2 -61.79 0.09 -45.16
CA SER A 2 -61.29 1.15 -44.28
C SER A 2 -59.90 1.53 -44.78
N ILE A 3 -59.78 2.77 -45.23
CA ILE A 3 -58.55 3.42 -45.66
C ILE A 3 -57.90 3.99 -44.40
N LEU A 4 -56.62 3.71 -44.19
CA LEU A 4 -55.76 4.56 -43.37
C LEU A 4 -54.39 4.60 -44.02
N SER A 5 -54.24 5.64 -44.83
CA SER A 5 -53.06 6.02 -45.60
C SER A 5 -51.89 6.35 -44.67
N ALA A 6 -50.72 5.81 -45.00
CA ALA A 6 -49.44 6.17 -44.41
C ALA A 6 -49.12 7.66 -44.65
N PRO A 7 -48.55 8.38 -43.68
CA PRO A 7 -47.90 9.65 -43.97
C PRO A 7 -46.48 9.38 -44.48
N LYS A 8 -46.23 9.80 -45.73
CA LYS A 8 -44.89 10.23 -46.16
C LYS A 8 -44.54 11.48 -45.36
N ASN A 9 -43.38 11.49 -44.72
CA ASN A 9 -42.48 12.64 -44.69
C ASN A 9 -41.15 12.19 -44.09
N GLY A 10 -40.08 12.37 -44.87
CA GLY A 10 -38.73 12.15 -44.42
C GLY A 10 -38.37 13.16 -43.33
N HIS A 11 -37.75 12.65 -42.27
CA HIS A 11 -36.66 13.34 -41.63
C HIS A 11 -35.65 12.29 -41.19
N SER A 12 -34.50 12.32 -41.86
CA SER A 12 -33.23 11.91 -41.28
C SER A 12 -33.12 12.57 -39.90
N LEU A 13 -33.30 11.78 -38.84
CA LEU A 13 -32.84 12.15 -37.51
C LEU A 13 -31.54 11.42 -37.29
N ASN A 14 -30.50 12.12 -37.71
CA ASN A 14 -29.11 11.99 -37.32
C ASN A 14 -28.91 11.08 -36.11
N SER A 15 -28.14 10.01 -36.31
CA SER A 15 -27.32 9.46 -35.24
C SER A 15 -26.52 10.61 -34.65
N ILE A 16 -26.92 11.09 -33.48
CA ILE A 16 -26.05 11.91 -32.65
C ILE A 16 -24.98 10.95 -32.16
N SER A 17 -23.96 10.74 -32.99
CA SER A 17 -22.65 10.34 -32.52
C SER A 17 -22.14 11.50 -31.67
N SER A 18 -22.50 11.53 -30.39
CA SER A 18 -21.82 12.39 -29.45
C SER A 18 -20.42 11.80 -29.31
N SER A 19 -19.50 12.30 -30.13
CA SER A 19 -18.08 12.25 -29.86
C SER A 19 -17.88 12.95 -28.52
N GLY A 20 -17.99 12.17 -27.43
CA GLY A 20 -17.75 12.64 -26.08
C GLY A 20 -16.39 13.30 -26.06
N ASN A 21 -16.38 14.57 -25.66
CA ASN A 21 -15.16 15.33 -25.53
C ASN A 21 -14.24 14.55 -24.58
N SER A 22 -12.98 14.29 -24.96
CA SER A 22 -12.11 13.37 -24.22
C SER A 22 -12.06 13.71 -22.72
N ALA A 23 -12.14 15.00 -22.37
CA ALA A 23 -12.21 15.50 -21.00
C ALA A 23 -13.44 15.04 -20.20
N GLU A 24 -14.61 14.89 -20.82
CA GLU A 24 -15.81 14.36 -20.17
C GLU A 24 -15.67 12.86 -19.94
N HIS A 25 -15.09 12.14 -20.90
CA HIS A 25 -14.78 10.71 -20.74
C HIS A 25 -13.77 10.48 -19.61
N TYR A 26 -12.73 11.31 -19.53
CA TYR A 26 -11.76 11.29 -18.43
C TYR A 26 -12.42 11.58 -17.08
N LYS A 27 -13.28 12.59 -17.00
CA LYS A 27 -14.04 12.88 -15.76
C LYS A 27 -14.96 11.73 -15.36
N ILE A 28 -15.64 11.11 -16.31
CA ILE A 28 -16.53 9.97 -16.03
C ILE A 28 -15.71 8.76 -15.54
N VAL A 29 -14.55 8.49 -16.13
CA VAL A 29 -13.65 7.42 -15.69
C VAL A 29 -13.04 7.73 -14.32
N GLU A 30 -12.59 8.95 -14.06
CA GLU A 30 -12.11 9.37 -12.74
C GLU A 30 -13.20 9.29 -11.68
N THR A 31 -14.42 9.73 -12.01
CA THR A 31 -15.59 9.67 -11.11
C THR A 31 -15.98 8.23 -10.85
N ALA A 32 -15.93 7.36 -11.86
CA ALA A 32 -16.17 5.92 -11.68
C ALA A 32 -15.06 5.25 -10.86
N LYS A 33 -13.80 5.66 -11.04
CA LYS A 33 -12.65 5.17 -10.26
C LYS A 33 -12.76 5.62 -8.80
N THR A 34 -13.06 6.89 -8.54
CA THR A 34 -13.28 7.42 -7.18
C THR A 34 -14.54 6.85 -6.53
N ALA A 35 -15.64 6.65 -7.26
CA ALA A 35 -16.82 5.98 -6.72
C ALA A 35 -16.57 4.49 -6.42
N SER A 36 -15.76 3.81 -7.24
CA SER A 36 -15.32 2.43 -6.99
C SER A 36 -14.39 2.36 -5.79
N LEU A 37 -13.45 3.30 -5.66
CA LEU A 37 -12.60 3.47 -4.49
C LEU A 37 -13.43 3.73 -3.23
N HIS A 38 -14.41 4.63 -3.27
CA HIS A 38 -15.27 4.93 -2.11
C HIS A 38 -16.16 3.74 -1.73
N ARG A 39 -16.62 2.95 -2.72
CA ARG A 39 -17.38 1.72 -2.47
C ARG A 39 -16.48 0.63 -1.88
N LEU A 40 -15.26 0.48 -2.40
CA LEU A 40 -14.24 -0.42 -1.89
C LEU A 40 -13.81 -0.01 -0.49
N GLU A 41 -13.53 1.26 -0.22
CA GLU A 41 -13.31 1.84 1.11
C GLU A 41 -14.43 1.37 2.05
N SER A 42 -15.70 1.63 1.73
CA SER A 42 -16.82 1.24 2.61
C SER A 42 -16.95 -0.26 2.91
N ILE A 43 -16.39 -1.12 2.05
CA ILE A 43 -16.43 -2.58 2.17
C ILE A 43 -15.16 -3.11 2.85
N ILE A 44 -13.99 -2.59 2.49
CA ILE A 44 -12.67 -2.97 2.99
C ILE A 44 -12.55 -2.65 4.48
N TRP A 45 -13.05 -1.49 4.93
CA TRP A 45 -13.07 -1.11 6.35
C TRP A 45 -13.98 -1.97 7.25
N LYS A 46 -14.82 -2.85 6.66
CA LYS A 46 -15.64 -3.82 7.42
C LYS A 46 -14.94 -5.15 7.66
N TYR A 47 -13.85 -5.44 6.94
CA TYR A 47 -13.07 -6.66 7.06
C TYR A 47 -11.71 -6.36 7.69
N SER A 48 -11.09 -7.35 8.35
CA SER A 48 -9.73 -7.21 8.87
C SER A 48 -8.77 -6.89 7.72
N MET A 49 -7.98 -5.82 7.85
CA MET A 49 -7.02 -5.43 6.81
C MET A 49 -5.93 -6.47 6.62
N PHE A 50 -5.65 -7.27 7.65
CA PHE A 50 -4.81 -8.45 7.52
C PHE A 50 -5.41 -9.46 6.54
N ILE A 51 -6.71 -9.78 6.65
CA ILE A 51 -7.38 -10.68 5.70
C ILE A 51 -7.40 -10.06 4.31
N TYR A 52 -7.66 -8.76 4.19
CA TYR A 52 -7.58 -8.05 2.92
C TYR A 52 -6.20 -8.23 2.28
N LEU A 53 -5.14 -7.93 3.00
CA LEU A 53 -3.77 -8.04 2.53
C LEU A 53 -3.42 -9.47 2.06
N PHE A 54 -3.78 -10.49 2.83
CA PHE A 54 -3.40 -11.89 2.57
C PHE A 54 -4.43 -12.71 1.78
N SER A 55 -5.53 -12.10 1.32
CA SER A 55 -6.55 -12.83 0.54
C SER A 55 -6.17 -13.08 -0.92
N SER A 56 -5.12 -12.42 -1.43
CA SER A 56 -4.57 -12.70 -2.76
C SER A 56 -3.29 -13.53 -2.69
N THR A 57 -3.14 -14.43 -3.64
CA THR A 57 -1.91 -15.21 -3.86
C THR A 57 -1.01 -14.57 -4.92
N ASP A 58 -1.53 -13.60 -5.68
CA ASP A 58 -0.81 -12.85 -6.70
C ASP A 58 0.04 -11.76 -6.04
N ILE A 59 1.30 -11.64 -6.45
CA ILE A 59 2.24 -10.69 -5.85
C ILE A 59 1.95 -9.24 -6.26
N SER A 60 1.53 -9.01 -7.51
CA SER A 60 1.22 -7.66 -7.99
C SER A 60 -0.02 -7.12 -7.27
N GLU A 61 -1.05 -7.94 -7.10
CA GLU A 61 -2.22 -7.55 -6.31
C GLU A 61 -1.87 -7.36 -4.83
N PHE A 62 -0.96 -8.16 -4.27
CA PHE A 62 -0.47 -7.95 -2.90
C PHE A 62 0.24 -6.60 -2.76
N GLU A 63 1.11 -6.24 -3.70
CA GLU A 63 1.80 -4.95 -3.72
C GLU A 63 0.81 -3.78 -3.81
N ASP A 64 -0.15 -3.84 -4.73
CA ASP A 64 -1.19 -2.81 -4.89
C ASP A 64 -1.94 -2.57 -3.56
N ARG A 65 -2.30 -3.66 -2.86
CA ARG A 65 -2.98 -3.57 -1.56
C ARG A 65 -2.11 -2.97 -0.48
N VAL A 66 -0.81 -3.26 -0.47
CA VAL A 66 0.12 -2.61 0.45
C VAL A 66 0.20 -1.12 0.17
N GLU A 67 0.25 -0.71 -1.10
CA GLU A 67 0.28 0.70 -1.48
C GLU A 67 -1.01 1.43 -1.08
N GLU A 68 -2.17 0.81 -1.25
CA GLU A 68 -3.44 1.38 -0.79
C GLU A 68 -3.44 1.64 0.72
N ILE A 69 -2.94 0.67 1.51
CA ILE A 69 -2.82 0.82 2.97
C ILE A 69 -1.82 1.93 3.31
N ARG A 70 -0.66 1.93 2.65
CA ARG A 70 0.40 2.93 2.83
C ARG A 70 -0.14 4.33 2.61
N ASP A 71 -0.83 4.55 1.48
CA ASP A 71 -1.38 5.84 1.12
C ASP A 71 -2.48 6.29 2.09
N ALA A 72 -3.28 5.35 2.63
CA ALA A 72 -4.24 5.65 3.67
C ALA A 72 -3.55 6.10 4.98
N VAL A 73 -2.47 5.43 5.39
CA VAL A 73 -1.67 5.80 6.57
C VAL A 73 -1.05 7.19 6.39
N ILE A 74 -0.45 7.47 5.22
CA ILE A 74 0.15 8.79 4.91
C ILE A 74 -0.90 9.91 4.97
N LYS A 75 -2.13 9.63 4.54
CA LYS A 75 -3.27 10.57 4.66
C LYS A 75 -3.80 10.72 6.10
N GLY A 76 -3.22 10.02 7.06
CA GLY A 76 -3.58 10.07 8.47
C GLY A 76 -4.75 9.17 8.87
N HIS A 77 -5.18 8.25 8.01
CA HIS A 77 -6.24 7.30 8.35
C HIS A 77 -5.70 6.16 9.22
N ALA A 78 -6.51 5.73 10.19
CA ALA A 78 -6.22 4.56 11.00
C ALA A 78 -6.50 3.26 10.20
N ALA A 79 -5.66 2.99 9.20
CA ALA A 79 -5.77 1.86 8.27
C ALA A 79 -5.79 0.48 8.93
N LEU A 80 -4.95 0.27 9.93
CA LEU A 80 -4.76 -1.04 10.56
C LEU A 80 -5.32 -1.04 11.98
N SER A 81 -6.02 -2.12 12.34
CA SER A 81 -6.38 -2.38 13.74
C SER A 81 -5.18 -2.96 14.51
N LYS A 82 -5.27 -2.95 15.84
CA LYS A 82 -4.26 -3.62 16.69
C LYS A 82 -4.16 -5.12 16.42
N GLU A 83 -5.27 -5.76 16.06
CA GLU A 83 -5.28 -7.17 15.70
C GLU A 83 -4.57 -7.42 14.36
N ASP A 84 -4.76 -6.53 13.38
CA ASP A 84 -4.05 -6.60 12.10
C ASP A 84 -2.54 -6.50 12.30
N LEU A 85 -2.07 -5.55 13.11
CA LEU A 85 -0.64 -5.36 13.41
C LEU A 85 -0.05 -6.55 14.14
N LYS A 86 -0.78 -7.09 15.13
CA LYS A 86 -0.37 -8.31 15.84
C LYS A 86 -0.23 -9.49 14.89
N ASN A 87 -1.22 -9.71 14.02
CA ASN A 87 -1.19 -10.80 13.06
C ASN A 87 -0.07 -10.62 12.04
N LEU A 88 0.13 -9.39 11.54
CA LEU A 88 1.20 -9.05 10.61
C LEU A 88 2.57 -9.35 11.22
N SER A 89 2.82 -8.91 12.45
CA SER A 89 4.07 -9.18 13.17
C SER A 89 4.35 -10.67 13.34
N GLN A 90 3.33 -11.51 13.52
CA GLN A 90 3.49 -12.96 13.67
C GLN A 90 3.83 -13.69 12.36
N VAL A 91 3.36 -13.17 11.23
CA VAL A 91 3.56 -13.81 9.92
C VAL A 91 4.75 -13.25 9.15
N ILE A 92 5.23 -12.05 9.49
CA ILE A 92 6.26 -11.34 8.71
C ILE A 92 7.50 -12.21 8.47
N ILE A 93 7.96 -12.97 9.46
CA ILE A 93 9.12 -13.88 9.35
C ILE A 93 8.93 -15.06 8.41
N LYS A 94 7.68 -15.34 8.00
CA LYS A 94 7.32 -16.49 7.15
C LYS A 94 7.03 -16.06 5.71
N LEU A 95 7.05 -14.76 5.44
CA LEU A 95 6.79 -14.24 4.10
C LEU A 95 7.99 -14.48 3.20
N ASP A 96 7.71 -14.70 1.92
CA ASP A 96 8.77 -14.69 0.90
C ASP A 96 9.35 -13.28 0.72
N LEU A 97 10.50 -13.22 0.04
CA LEU A 97 11.25 -11.99 -0.15
C LEU A 97 10.42 -10.87 -0.82
N PHE A 98 9.58 -11.19 -1.80
CA PHE A 98 8.80 -10.18 -2.52
C PHE A 98 7.72 -9.59 -1.62
N ARG A 99 7.00 -10.43 -0.88
CA ARG A 99 6.01 -9.97 0.11
C ARG A 99 6.65 -9.17 1.23
N LEU A 100 7.85 -9.55 1.67
CA LEU A 100 8.62 -8.78 2.65
C LEU A 100 8.99 -7.39 2.13
N GLN A 101 9.54 -7.30 0.92
CA GLN A 101 9.90 -6.03 0.30
C GLN A 101 8.69 -5.11 0.15
N ALA A 102 7.53 -5.64 -0.21
CA ALA A 102 6.30 -4.87 -0.24
C ALA A 102 5.93 -4.34 1.15
N ILE A 103 5.89 -5.21 2.18
CA ILE A 103 5.52 -4.81 3.55
C ILE A 103 6.48 -3.77 4.15
N VAL A 104 7.77 -3.84 3.84
CA VAL A 104 8.75 -2.84 4.27
C VAL A 104 8.36 -1.42 3.82
N ARG A 105 7.78 -1.26 2.62
CA ARG A 105 7.31 0.05 2.11
C ARG A 105 6.17 0.64 2.95
N LEU A 106 5.46 -0.19 3.70
CA LEU A 106 4.43 0.23 4.66
C LEU A 106 5.04 0.59 6.03
N LEU A 107 6.17 0.00 6.40
CA LEU A 107 6.74 0.18 7.75
C LEU A 107 7.23 1.61 8.01
N ALA A 108 7.78 2.32 7.02
CA ALA A 108 8.21 3.71 7.21
C ALA A 108 7.04 4.64 7.57
N PRO A 109 5.94 4.71 6.78
CA PRO A 109 4.76 5.49 7.16
C PRO A 109 4.12 5.05 8.49
N LEU A 110 4.14 3.75 8.81
CA LEU A 110 3.67 3.28 10.12
C LEU A 110 4.58 3.75 11.26
N LEU A 111 5.90 3.81 11.03
CA LEU A 111 6.89 4.26 12.01
C LEU A 111 6.70 5.75 12.35
N GLU A 112 6.41 6.57 11.36
CA GLU A 112 6.11 8.00 11.52
C GLU A 112 4.76 8.25 12.22
N SER A 113 3.82 7.31 12.13
CA SER A 113 2.50 7.44 12.74
C SER A 113 2.53 7.25 14.26
N LYS A 114 2.01 8.24 14.99
CA LYS A 114 1.83 8.16 16.46
C LYS A 114 0.97 6.96 16.91
N PHE A 115 0.13 6.43 16.03
CA PHE A 115 -0.74 5.28 16.35
C PHE A 115 -0.06 3.93 16.16
N TYR A 116 0.97 3.86 15.30
CA TYR A 116 1.54 2.61 14.81
C TYR A 116 3.04 2.46 15.07
N SER A 117 3.71 3.52 15.50
CA SER A 117 5.17 3.58 15.58
C SER A 117 5.81 2.44 16.36
N GLN A 118 5.21 2.05 17.48
CA GLN A 118 5.73 0.96 18.32
C GLN A 118 5.58 -0.42 17.66
N ASP A 119 4.45 -0.68 17.02
CA ASP A 119 4.22 -1.93 16.29
C ASP A 119 5.12 -2.01 15.05
N ALA A 120 5.29 -0.90 14.33
CA ALA A 120 6.23 -0.78 13.22
C ALA A 120 7.66 -1.05 13.67
N ALA A 121 8.11 -0.41 14.75
CA ALA A 121 9.43 -0.62 15.32
C ALA A 121 9.68 -2.08 15.71
N LEU A 122 8.68 -2.76 16.27
CA LEU A 122 8.78 -4.18 16.60
C LEU A 122 8.95 -5.04 15.34
N MET A 123 8.21 -4.76 14.27
CA MET A 123 8.38 -5.46 12.98
C MET A 123 9.75 -5.19 12.35
N ILE A 124 10.23 -3.94 12.37
CA ILE A 124 11.57 -3.59 11.88
C ILE A 124 12.65 -4.37 12.63
N ARG A 125 12.58 -4.45 13.97
CA ARG A 125 13.52 -5.24 14.79
C ARG A 125 13.52 -6.73 14.44
N ILE A 126 12.37 -7.27 14.05
CA ILE A 126 12.26 -8.65 13.57
C ILE A 126 13.00 -8.80 12.23
N LEU A 127 12.77 -7.88 11.30
CA LEU A 127 13.38 -7.91 9.96
C LEU A 127 14.90 -7.68 9.97
N LEU A 128 15.42 -6.84 10.88
CA LEU A 128 16.86 -6.66 11.04
C LEU A 128 17.59 -7.94 11.46
N LYS A 129 16.88 -8.93 12.02
CA LYS A 129 17.43 -10.24 12.42
C LYS A 129 17.23 -11.32 11.35
N HIS A 130 16.67 -10.97 10.21
CA HIS A 130 16.35 -11.92 9.16
C HIS A 130 17.63 -12.52 8.54
N ALA A 131 17.55 -13.77 8.05
CA ALA A 131 18.70 -14.47 7.48
C ALA A 131 19.18 -13.85 6.15
N GLU A 132 18.23 -13.43 5.32
CA GLU A 132 18.50 -12.78 4.02
C GLU A 132 18.94 -11.32 4.19
N ALA A 133 20.02 -10.94 3.50
CA ALA A 133 20.61 -9.60 3.59
C ALA A 133 19.71 -8.52 3.01
N GLU A 134 18.98 -8.84 1.94
CA GLU A 134 18.02 -7.99 1.24
C GLU A 134 16.90 -7.54 2.18
N VAL A 135 16.48 -8.41 3.10
CA VAL A 135 15.44 -8.10 4.09
C VAL A 135 15.98 -7.16 5.16
N ARG A 136 17.23 -7.38 5.61
CA ARG A 136 17.89 -6.48 6.57
C ARG A 136 18.12 -5.09 5.97
N TYR A 137 18.54 -5.03 4.71
CA TYR A 137 18.67 -3.78 3.96
C TYR A 137 17.33 -3.05 3.86
N ALA A 138 16.28 -3.75 3.44
CA ALA A 138 14.95 -3.17 3.33
C ALA A 138 14.46 -2.61 4.70
N ALA A 139 14.72 -3.31 5.80
CA ALA A 139 14.42 -2.80 7.14
C ALA A 139 15.21 -1.53 7.50
N LEU A 140 16.48 -1.43 7.10
CA LEU A 140 17.27 -0.20 7.25
C LEU A 140 16.70 0.95 6.41
N GLU A 141 16.24 0.67 5.18
CA GLU A 141 15.58 1.68 4.35
C GLU A 141 14.34 2.25 5.07
N SER A 142 13.51 1.40 5.67
CA SER A 142 12.36 1.88 6.45
C SER A 142 12.75 2.79 7.61
N ILE A 143 13.87 2.51 8.29
CA ILE A 143 14.38 3.39 9.34
C ILE A 143 14.82 4.71 8.72
N SER A 144 15.57 4.67 7.62
CA SER A 144 16.17 5.85 6.98
C SER A 144 15.14 6.91 6.61
N PHE A 145 13.96 6.50 6.13
CA PHE A 145 12.90 7.43 5.75
C PHE A 145 12.32 8.21 6.93
N ALA A 146 12.40 7.64 8.14
CA ALA A 146 11.84 8.21 9.35
C ALA A 146 12.89 8.94 10.23
N LEU A 147 14.18 8.90 9.85
CA LEU A 147 15.25 9.61 10.56
C LEU A 147 15.04 11.12 10.50
N GLY A 148 15.32 11.81 11.60
CA GLY A 148 15.03 13.24 11.74
C GLY A 148 13.54 13.61 11.89
N GLU A 149 12.61 12.72 11.51
CA GLU A 149 11.16 12.96 11.61
C GLU A 149 10.59 12.46 12.94
N VAL A 150 10.99 11.27 13.40
CA VAL A 150 10.51 10.68 14.67
C VAL A 150 11.63 10.14 15.55
N PRO A 151 11.61 10.39 16.89
CA PRO A 151 12.68 9.95 17.79
C PRO A 151 12.93 8.44 17.80
N ILE A 152 11.89 7.64 17.60
CA ILE A 152 12.01 6.17 17.59
C ILE A 152 12.87 5.65 16.43
N ALA A 153 12.99 6.40 15.33
CA ALA A 153 13.86 6.03 14.22
C ALA A 153 15.34 6.09 14.62
N GLU A 154 15.73 7.11 15.41
CA GLU A 154 17.09 7.25 15.94
C GLU A 154 17.44 6.10 16.91
N GLU A 155 16.48 5.72 17.77
CA GLU A 155 16.62 4.57 18.66
C GLU A 155 16.81 3.27 17.87
N LEU A 156 15.99 3.06 16.82
CA LEU A 156 16.10 1.91 15.94
C LEU A 156 17.41 1.88 15.16
N LEU A 157 17.92 3.03 14.71
CA LEU A 157 19.22 3.10 14.03
C LEU A 157 20.37 2.71 14.97
N ALA A 158 20.35 3.21 16.21
CA ALA A 158 21.34 2.81 17.22
C ALA A 158 21.29 1.30 17.51
N GLU A 159 20.08 0.74 17.64
CA GLU A 159 19.89 -0.71 17.79
C GLU A 159 20.41 -1.47 16.56
N ALA A 160 20.12 -1.01 15.35
CA ALA A 160 20.55 -1.63 14.11
C ALA A 160 22.07 -1.64 13.97
N LYS A 161 22.75 -0.53 14.30
CA LYS A 161 24.22 -0.42 14.34
C LYS A 161 24.85 -1.46 15.27
N ASN A 162 24.25 -1.70 16.43
CA ASN A 162 24.75 -2.73 17.34
C ASN A 162 24.44 -4.16 16.86
N LEU A 163 23.25 -4.38 16.30
CA LEU A 163 22.80 -5.70 15.85
C LEU A 163 23.57 -6.19 14.62
N LEU A 164 23.89 -5.28 13.70
CA LEU A 164 24.53 -5.54 12.41
C LEU A 164 26.04 -5.22 12.41
N LYS A 165 26.66 -5.05 13.58
CA LYS A 165 28.09 -4.74 13.70
C LYS A 165 29.04 -5.73 13.02
N ASN A 166 28.59 -6.98 12.86
CA ASN A 166 29.33 -8.07 12.24
C ASN A 166 28.66 -8.52 10.94
N GLU A 167 27.92 -7.63 10.28
CA GLU A 167 27.25 -7.92 9.02
C GLU A 167 28.27 -8.37 7.95
N GLU A 168 28.02 -9.53 7.36
CA GLU A 168 28.87 -10.12 6.31
C GLU A 168 28.54 -9.55 4.94
N SER A 169 27.28 -9.13 4.72
CA SER A 169 26.86 -8.51 3.48
C SER A 169 27.46 -7.12 3.33
N THR A 170 28.25 -6.95 2.28
CA THR A 170 28.94 -5.68 2.02
C THR A 170 27.95 -4.54 1.77
N PHE A 171 26.89 -4.76 1.00
CA PHE A 171 25.93 -3.69 0.67
C PHE A 171 25.09 -3.27 1.89
N VAL A 172 24.76 -4.20 2.79
CA VAL A 172 24.02 -3.86 4.03
C VAL A 172 24.91 -3.03 4.95
N ARG A 173 26.16 -3.43 5.12
CA ARG A 173 27.14 -2.71 5.95
C ARG A 173 27.42 -1.32 5.40
N GLU A 174 27.71 -1.19 4.11
CA GLU A 174 27.96 0.11 3.47
C GLU A 174 26.77 1.05 3.62
N TYR A 175 25.55 0.53 3.46
CA TYR A 175 24.35 1.32 3.66
C TYR A 175 24.17 1.76 5.12
N LEU A 176 24.36 0.86 6.08
CA LEU A 176 24.30 1.17 7.51
C LEU A 176 25.34 2.21 7.95
N GLU A 177 26.52 2.20 7.35
CA GLU A 177 27.58 3.20 7.60
C GLU A 177 27.25 4.58 7.00
N SER A 178 26.38 4.63 5.98
CA SER A 178 25.93 5.87 5.35
C SER A 178 24.81 6.60 6.12
N LEU A 179 24.15 5.90 7.05
CA LEU A 179 23.09 6.40 7.93
C LEU A 179 23.66 6.91 9.26
#